data_AF-A0A352YV84-F1
#
_entry.id   AF-A0A352YV84-F1
#
_cell.length_a   1.000
_cell.length_b   1.000
_cell.length_c   1.000
_cell.angle_alpha   90.00
_cell.angle_beta   90.00
_cell.angle_gamma   90.00
#
_symmetry.space_group_name_H-M   'P 1'
#
loop_
_entity.id
_entity.type
_entity.pdbx_description
1 polymer ?
#
loop_
_entity_poly.entity_id
_entity_poly.type
_entity_poly.pdbx_seq_one_letter_code
_entity_poly.pdbx_strand_id
1 'polypeptide(L)'
;MRNKIRYIGSGLKTAFLLSALIIFTGINHKAQGQNQQRNQFRYRGGQSGRQLNIICSFSDFATITEEIARDKAVVSYIASGEQDPHFVPPKPSYAVM
;
A
#
# COMPACT_ATOMS: atom_id res chain seq x y z
N MET A 1 -23.24 61.46 -34.21
CA MET A 1 -24.10 60.25 -34.32
C MET A 1 -23.23 58.99 -34.26
N ARG A 2 -23.14 58.32 -33.10
CA ARG A 2 -22.41 57.05 -32.94
C ARG A 2 -23.00 56.26 -31.77
N ASN A 3 -23.68 55.16 -32.06
CA ASN A 3 -23.39 53.81 -31.53
C ASN A 3 -24.59 52.90 -31.76
N LYS A 4 -24.41 51.86 -32.59
CA LYS A 4 -25.30 50.71 -32.63
C LYS A 4 -24.46 49.44 -32.55
N ILE A 5 -24.38 48.93 -31.32
CA ILE A 5 -24.50 47.52 -30.90
C ILE A 5 -24.02 46.48 -31.92
N ARG A 6 -22.87 45.84 -31.63
CA ARG A 6 -22.47 44.53 -32.16
C ARG A 6 -22.11 43.60 -30.99
N TYR A 7 -23.12 43.00 -30.36
CA TYR A 7 -22.93 41.99 -29.30
C TYR A 7 -23.66 40.66 -29.58
N ILE A 8 -23.94 40.35 -30.86
CA ILE A 8 -24.70 39.14 -31.23
C ILE A 8 -23.78 37.94 -31.56
N GLY A 9 -22.49 38.15 -31.82
CA GLY A 9 -21.56 37.08 -32.22
C GLY A 9 -20.67 36.49 -31.11
N SER A 10 -20.58 37.11 -29.93
CA SER A 10 -19.67 36.69 -28.86
C SER A 10 -20.31 35.77 -27.82
N GLY A 11 -21.60 35.95 -27.52
CA GLY A 11 -22.31 35.17 -26.49
C GLY A 11 -22.41 33.68 -26.79
N LEU A 12 -22.60 33.31 -28.06
CA LEU A 12 -22.67 31.90 -28.47
C LEU A 12 -21.31 31.22 -28.35
N LYS A 13 -20.23 31.92 -28.69
CA LYS A 13 -18.85 31.40 -28.56
C LYS A 13 -18.47 31.20 -27.10
N THR A 14 -18.84 32.14 -26.22
CA THR A 14 -18.59 32.01 -24.78
C THR A 14 -19.41 30.88 -24.16
N ALA A 15 -20.65 30.66 -24.63
CA ALA A 15 -21.47 29.54 -24.17
C ALA A 15 -20.89 28.18 -24.60
N PHE A 16 -20.36 28.07 -25.82
CA PHE A 16 -19.66 26.87 -26.29
C PHE A 16 -18.34 26.61 -25.56
N LEU A 17 -17.58 27.66 -25.22
CA LEU A 17 -16.35 27.52 -24.45
C LEU A 17 -16.62 27.10 -23.00
N LEU A 18 -17.68 27.61 -22.38
CA LEU A 18 -18.10 27.21 -21.03
C LEU A 18 -18.62 25.76 -21.00
N SER A 19 -19.41 25.34 -22.00
CA SER A 19 -19.88 23.95 -22.06
C SER A 19 -18.74 22.97 -22.34
N ALA A 20 -17.79 23.34 -23.21
CA ALA A 20 -16.58 22.55 -23.44
C ALA A 20 -15.71 22.43 -22.18
N LEU A 21 -15.60 23.50 -21.39
CA LEU A 21 -14.85 23.49 -20.12
C LEU A 21 -15.51 22.56 -19.09
N ILE A 22 -16.84 22.59 -18.95
CA ILE A 22 -17.57 21.73 -18.02
C ILE A 22 -17.45 20.25 -18.41
N ILE A 23 -17.56 19.93 -19.71
CA ILE A 23 -17.37 18.56 -20.22
C ILE A 23 -15.93 18.10 -20.00
N PHE A 24 -14.94 18.97 -20.16
CA PHE A 24 -13.54 18.64 -19.89
C PHE A 24 -13.26 18.35 -18.41
N THR A 25 -13.94 19.05 -17.49
CA THR A 25 -13.80 18.81 -16.04
C THR A 25 -14.63 17.64 -15.51
N GLY A 26 -15.70 17.23 -16.20
CA GLY A 26 -16.69 16.28 -15.69
C GLY A 26 -16.31 14.79 -15.75
N ILE A 27 -15.23 14.40 -16.44
CA ILE A 27 -14.93 12.98 -16.73
C ILE A 27 -14.08 12.31 -15.62
N ASN A 28 -13.62 13.04 -14.61
CA ASN A 28 -12.69 12.51 -13.61
C ASN A 28 -13.33 11.90 -12.36
N HIS A 29 -14.66 11.81 -12.25
CA HIS A 29 -15.29 11.07 -11.15
C HIS A 29 -15.35 9.57 -11.45
N LYS A 30 -14.18 8.91 -11.44
CA LYS A 30 -14.14 7.47 -11.24
C LYS A 30 -14.63 7.20 -9.82
N ALA A 31 -15.82 6.61 -9.75
CA ALA A 31 -16.44 6.11 -8.54
C ALA A 31 -15.38 5.45 -7.65
N GLN A 32 -15.23 6.01 -6.46
CA GLN A 32 -14.35 5.54 -5.40
C GLN A 32 -14.96 4.25 -4.83
N GLY A 33 -14.83 3.17 -5.59
CA GLY A 33 -15.10 1.83 -5.09
C GLY A 33 -14.18 1.60 -3.90
N GLN A 34 -14.79 1.34 -2.74
CA GLN A 34 -14.13 0.89 -1.53
C GLN A 34 -13.51 -0.49 -1.80
N ASN A 35 -12.40 -0.50 -2.52
CA ASN A 35 -11.50 -1.64 -2.56
C ASN A 35 -10.90 -1.70 -1.16
N GLN A 36 -11.57 -2.48 -0.30
CA GLN A 36 -11.04 -3.01 0.93
C GLN A 36 -9.59 -3.38 0.66
N GLN A 37 -8.68 -2.73 1.37
CA GLN A 37 -7.25 -3.00 1.32
C GLN A 37 -7.04 -4.45 1.77
N ARG A 38 -7.25 -5.41 0.87
CA ARG A 38 -6.58 -6.70 0.98
C ARG A 38 -5.12 -6.32 1.01
N ASN A 39 -4.48 -6.55 2.15
CA ASN A 39 -3.04 -6.55 2.27
C ASN A 39 -2.52 -7.53 1.23
N GLN A 40 -2.28 -7.03 0.02
CA GLN A 40 -1.64 -7.75 -1.05
C GLN A 40 -0.22 -7.89 -0.54
N PHE A 41 0.08 -9.04 0.07
CA PHE A 41 1.44 -9.48 0.31
C PHE A 41 2.11 -9.49 -1.06
N ARG A 42 2.73 -8.38 -1.43
CA ARG A 42 3.54 -8.27 -2.63
C ARG A 42 4.65 -9.28 -2.43
N TYR A 43 4.54 -10.41 -3.13
CA TYR A 43 5.60 -11.40 -3.14
C TYR A 43 6.86 -10.73 -3.70
N ARG A 44 7.77 -10.35 -2.80
CA ARG A 44 9.11 -9.93 -3.15
C ARG A 44 9.95 -11.19 -3.14
N GLY A 45 10.18 -11.77 -4.32
CA GLY A 45 11.12 -12.88 -4.48
C GLY A 45 12.46 -12.56 -3.82
N GLY A 46 13.05 -13.56 -3.16
CA GLY A 46 14.32 -13.40 -2.45
C GLY A 46 15.40 -12.80 -3.37
N GLN A 47 16.14 -11.82 -2.87
CA GLN A 47 17.29 -11.28 -3.59
C GLN A 47 18.46 -12.26 -3.47
N SER A 48 19.05 -12.65 -4.61
CA SER A 48 20.22 -13.53 -4.61
C SER A 48 21.34 -12.96 -3.74
N GLY A 49 21.95 -13.81 -2.91
CA GLY A 49 23.03 -13.45 -1.99
C GLY A 49 22.59 -12.82 -0.66
N ARG A 50 21.28 -12.61 -0.42
CA ARG A 50 20.78 -12.13 0.88
C ARG A 50 20.22 -13.27 1.71
N GLN A 51 20.62 -13.36 2.98
CA GLN A 51 20.06 -14.33 3.93
C GLN A 51 18.56 -14.11 4.12
N LEU A 52 17.83 -15.20 4.30
CA LEU A 52 16.41 -15.18 4.64
C LEU A 52 16.24 -14.71 6.10
N ASN A 53 15.24 -13.88 6.38
CA ASN A 53 14.85 -13.57 7.75
C ASN A 53 13.71 -14.51 8.15
N ILE A 54 13.92 -15.33 9.17
CA ILE A 54 12.94 -16.31 9.65
C ILE A 54 12.59 -15.99 11.11
N ILE A 55 11.29 -15.85 11.38
CA ILE A 55 10.78 -15.59 12.73
C ILE A 55 9.98 -16.81 13.19
N CYS A 56 10.37 -17.38 14.32
CA CYS A 56 9.70 -18.50 14.97
C CYS A 56 8.84 -18.02 16.16
N SER A 57 7.88 -18.84 16.58
CA SER A 57 7.06 -18.55 17.74
C SER A 57 7.85 -18.62 19.07
N PHE A 58 8.73 -19.61 19.23
CA PHE A 58 9.56 -19.82 20.44
C PHE A 58 10.90 -20.50 20.09
N SER A 59 11.76 -20.65 21.11
CA SER A 59 13.17 -21.01 20.99
C SER A 59 13.45 -22.37 20.36
N ASP A 60 12.64 -23.39 20.63
CA ASP A 60 12.96 -24.75 20.17
C ASP A 60 12.87 -24.84 18.63
N PHE A 61 11.85 -24.19 18.07
CA PHE A 61 11.72 -24.06 16.61
C PHE A 61 12.83 -23.22 16.01
N ALA A 62 13.26 -22.16 16.68
CA ALA A 62 14.40 -21.37 16.22
C ALA A 62 15.68 -22.22 16.19
N THR A 63 15.94 -22.99 17.24
CA THR A 63 17.13 -23.85 17.35
C THR A 63 17.18 -24.90 16.23
N ILE A 64 16.06 -25.59 15.98
CA ILE A 64 15.96 -26.56 14.88
C ILE A 64 16.14 -25.86 13.54
N THR A 65 15.52 -24.70 13.36
CA THR A 65 15.58 -23.95 12.10
C THR A 65 16.98 -23.42 11.83
N GLU A 66 17.70 -22.95 12.85
CA GLU A 66 19.08 -22.47 12.73
C GLU A 66 20.03 -23.59 12.31
N GLU A 67 19.90 -24.79 12.90
CA GLU A 67 20.70 -25.95 12.51
C GLU A 67 20.45 -26.37 11.05
N ILE A 68 19.20 -26.25 10.58
CA ILE A 68 18.84 -26.55 9.19
C ILE A 68 19.34 -25.45 8.24
N ALA A 69 19.11 -24.19 8.60
CA ALA A 69 19.34 -23.04 7.72
C ALA A 69 20.83 -22.65 7.65
N ARG A 70 21.62 -22.91 8.69
CA ARG A 70 23.05 -22.61 8.77
C ARG A 70 23.33 -21.16 8.35
N ASP A 71 24.17 -20.97 7.33
CA ASP A 71 24.59 -19.68 6.80
C ASP A 71 23.57 -19.02 5.85
N LYS A 72 22.42 -19.65 5.60
CA LYS A 72 21.43 -19.21 4.60
C LYS A 72 20.33 -18.31 5.17
N ALA A 73 20.17 -18.28 6.50
CA ALA A 73 19.15 -17.47 7.14
C ALA A 73 19.64 -16.87 8.45
N VAL A 74 19.00 -15.78 8.84
CA VAL A 74 19.00 -15.27 10.21
C VAL A 74 17.68 -15.73 10.84
N VAL A 75 17.79 -16.37 12.00
CA VAL A 75 16.63 -16.93 12.71
C VAL A 75 16.44 -16.15 14.01
N SER A 76 15.20 -15.76 14.29
CA SER A 76 14.80 -15.09 15.53
C SER A 76 13.48 -15.68 16.05
N TYR A 77 13.09 -15.37 17.28
CA TYR A 77 11.86 -15.92 17.87
C TYR A 77 11.16 -14.96 18.83
N ILE A 78 9.84 -15.12 18.97
CA ILE A 78 8.97 -14.19 19.70
C ILE A 78 8.97 -14.45 21.21
N ALA A 79 8.61 -15.67 21.63
CA ALA A 79 8.57 -16.06 23.04
C ALA A 79 9.98 -16.33 23.56
N SER A 80 10.45 -15.53 24.52
CA SER A 80 11.84 -15.61 25.01
C SER A 80 11.92 -15.71 26.54
N GLY A 81 13.00 -16.34 27.02
CA GLY A 81 13.20 -16.59 28.45
C GLY A 81 12.15 -17.54 29.02
N GLU A 82 11.61 -17.17 30.19
CA GLU A 82 10.58 -17.94 30.92
C GLU A 82 9.15 -17.61 30.47
N GLN A 83 8.97 -16.98 29.31
CA GLN A 83 7.65 -16.63 28.82
C GLN A 83 6.93 -17.86 28.24
N ASP A 84 5.70 -18.11 28.68
CA ASP A 84 4.84 -19.15 28.10
C ASP A 84 4.52 -18.82 26.61
N PRO A 85 4.94 -19.66 25.64
CA PRO A 85 4.68 -19.46 24.22
C PRO A 85 3.18 -19.42 23.87
N HIS A 86 2.32 -20.00 24.69
CA HIS A 86 0.88 -19.98 24.50
C HIS A 86 0.25 -18.62 24.82
N PHE A 87 0.93 -17.79 25.63
CA PHE A 87 0.40 -16.52 26.12
C PHE A 87 1.37 -15.35 25.88
N VAL A 88 1.79 -15.17 24.63
CA VAL A 88 2.56 -13.98 24.23
C VAL A 88 1.63 -12.84 23.79
N PRO A 89 1.59 -11.70 24.52
CA PRO A 89 0.77 -10.57 24.09
C PRO A 89 1.28 -10.01 22.76
N PRO A 90 0.41 -9.76 21.76
CA PRO A 90 0.83 -9.35 20.43
C PRO A 90 1.28 -7.89 20.42
N LYS A 91 2.60 -7.67 20.49
CA LYS A 91 3.20 -6.33 20.40
C LYS A 91 3.32 -5.93 18.93
N PRO A 92 3.02 -4.66 18.55
CA PRO A 92 3.21 -4.19 17.19
C PRO A 92 4.63 -4.40 16.64
N SER A 93 5.64 -4.39 17.50
CA SER A 93 7.04 -4.66 17.14
C SER A 93 7.27 -6.03 16.50
N TYR A 94 6.43 -7.03 16.78
CA TYR A 94 6.56 -8.36 16.18
C TYR A 94 6.21 -8.38 14.68
N ALA A 95 5.48 -7.38 14.18
CA ALA A 95 5.12 -7.29 12.77
C ALA A 95 6.27 -6.81 11.86
N VAL A 96 7.34 -6.26 12.44
CA VAL A 96 8.47 -5.66 11.72
C VAL A 96 9.80 -6.35 11.99
N MET A 97 9.74 -7.49 12.69
CA MET A 97 10.88 -8.30 13.11
C MET A 97 11.50 -9.07 11.94
#